data_AF-A0A3D4UUU3-F1
#
_entry.id   AF-A0A3D4UUU3-F1
#
_cell.length_a   1.000
_cell.length_b   1.000
_cell.length_c   1.000
_cell.angle_alpha   90.00
_cell.angle_beta   90.00
_cell.angle_gamma   90.00
#
_symmetry.space_group_name_H-M   'P 1'
#
loop_
_entity.id
_entity.type
_entity.pdbx_description
1 polymer ?
#
loop_
_entity_poly.entity_id
_entity_poly.type
_entity_poly.pdbx_seq_one_letter_code
_entity_poly.pdbx_strand_id
1 'polypeptide(L)' 'GDEYISSEHILIGFSETKGPIASLLKDQGVTKENILKVLVDVRGNQTVDDPNAESRYGALKK' A
#
# COMPACT_ATOMS: atom_id res chain seq x y z
N GLY A 1 -4.62 -8.01 -11.82
CA GLY A 1 -3.63 -8.11 -10.74
C GLY A 1 -2.46 -7.22 -11.11
N ASP A 2 -1.65 -6.85 -10.14
CA ASP A 2 -0.49 -5.98 -10.40
C ASP A 2 0.65 -6.77 -11.05
N GLU A 3 1.32 -6.16 -12.03
CA GLU A 3 2.48 -6.73 -12.74
C GLU A 3 3.81 -6.30 -12.09
N TYR A 4 3.79 -5.22 -11.30
CA TYR A 4 4.96 -4.66 -10.63
C TYR A 4 4.72 -4.49 -9.12
N ILE A 5 5.82 -4.54 -8.36
CA ILE A 5 5.82 -4.26 -6.92
C ILE A 5 5.88 -2.74 -6.71
N SER A 6 4.76 -2.17 -6.32
CA SER A 6 4.66 -0.80 -5.79
C SER A 6 4.88 -0.71 -4.27
N SER A 7 4.98 0.51 -3.75
CA SER A 7 5.26 0.83 -2.35
C SER A 7 4.25 0.23 -1.36
N GLU A 8 2.96 0.23 -1.70
CA GLU A 8 1.91 -0.38 -0.89
C GLU A 8 2.04 -1.90 -0.74
N HIS A 9 2.62 -2.61 -1.71
CA HIS A 9 2.89 -4.04 -1.55
C HIS A 9 3.92 -4.28 -0.44
N ILE A 10 4.94 -3.43 -0.39
CA ILE A 10 5.97 -3.46 0.65
C ILE A 10 5.35 -3.13 2.01
N LEU A 11 4.50 -2.10 2.07
CA LEU A 11 3.80 -1.70 3.29
C LEU A 11 2.89 -2.81 3.84
N ILE A 12 2.12 -3.47 2.97
CA ILE A 12 1.29 -4.63 3.33
C ILE A 12 2.18 -5.75 3.87
N GLY A 13 3.28 -6.05 3.18
CA GLY A 13 4.28 -7.03 3.64
C GLY A 13 4.78 -6.72 5.05
N PHE A 14 5.18 -5.48 5.33
CA PHE A 14 5.60 -5.09 6.68
C PHE A 14 4.50 -5.25 7.73
N SER A 15 3.24 -4.95 7.38
CA SER A 15 2.11 -5.10 8.30
C SER A 15 1.77 -6.56 8.65
N GLU A 16 2.16 -7.52 7.81
CA GLU A 16 1.88 -8.97 8.00
C GLU A 16 3.06 -9.76 8.58
N THR A 17 4.27 -9.19 8.56
CA THR A 17 5.46 -9.87 9.10
C THR A 17 5.43 -10.00 10.62
N LYS A 18 6.19 -10.94 11.18
CA LYS A 18 6.46 -10.98 12.62
C LYS A 18 7.69 -10.14 12.91
N GLY A 19 7.54 -9.07 13.68
CA GLY A 19 8.67 -8.23 14.07
C GLY A 19 8.26 -6.88 14.65
N PRO A 20 9.24 -6.10 15.13
CA PRO A 20 8.99 -4.82 15.78
C PRO A 20 8.29 -3.81 14.86
N ILE A 21 8.55 -3.86 13.55
CA ILE A 21 7.90 -2.99 12.56
C ILE A 21 6.41 -3.28 12.48
N ALA A 22 6.02 -4.56 12.38
CA ALA A 22 4.62 -4.94 12.30
C ALA A 22 3.86 -4.58 13.60
N SER A 23 4.50 -4.76 14.76
CA SER A 23 3.95 -4.31 16.05
C SER A 23 3.73 -2.79 16.08
N LEU A 24 4.74 -2.01 15.69
CA LEU A 24 4.63 -0.56 15.62
C LEU A 24 3.51 -0.11 14.69
N LEU A 25 3.43 -0.68 13.48
CA LEU A 25 2.37 -0.36 12.51
C LEU A 25 0.99 -0.68 13.08
N LYS A 26 0.83 -1.85 13.71
CA LYS A 26 -0.42 -2.26 14.35
C LYS A 26 -0.82 -1.30 15.49
N ASP A 27 0.13 -0.88 16.31
CA ASP A 27 -0.11 0.07 17.42
C ASP A 27 -0.56 1.45 16.91
N GLN A 28 -0.21 1.80 15.67
CA GLN A 28 -0.69 3.00 14.98
C GLN A 28 -1.95 2.77 14.13
N GLY A 29 -2.56 1.58 14.20
CA GLY A 29 -3.76 1.23 13.41
C GLY A 29 -3.47 0.94 11.94
N VAL A 30 -2.21 0.84 11.52
CA VAL A 30 -1.79 0.48 10.16
C VAL A 30 -1.81 -1.04 10.02
N THR A 31 -3.02 -1.60 9.89
CA THR A 31 -3.25 -3.03 9.63
C THR A 31 -3.46 -3.29 8.14
N LYS A 32 -3.24 -4.53 7.69
CA LYS A 32 -3.53 -4.93 6.32
C LYS A 32 -4.96 -4.58 5.89
N GLU A 33 -5.96 -4.80 6.74
CA GLU A 33 -7.35 -4.47 6.39
C GLU A 33 -7.52 -2.97 6.15
N ASN A 34 -6.94 -2.14 7.02
CA ASN A 34 -7.02 -0.69 6.89
C ASN A 34 -6.25 -0.18 5.66
N ILE A 35 -5.08 -0.75 5.37
CA ILE A 35 -4.31 -0.43 4.16
C ILE A 35 -5.14 -0.76 2.92
N LEU A 36 -5.69 -1.98 2.82
CA LEU A 36 -6.48 -2.40 1.66
C LEU A 36 -7.73 -1.53 1.46
N LYS A 37 -8.38 -1.13 2.56
CA LYS A 37 -9.55 -0.24 2.51
C LYS A 37 -9.20 1.11 1.89
N VAL A 38 -8.12 1.75 2.35
CA VAL A 38 -7.67 3.04 1.84
C VAL A 38 -7.07 2.93 0.43
N LEU A 39 -6.46 1.79 0.11
CA LEU A 39 -5.82 1.58 -1.19
C LEU A 39 -6.82 1.63 -2.36
N VAL A 40 -8.04 1.16 -2.14
CA VAL A 40 -9.14 1.28 -3.11
C VAL A 40 -9.44 2.76 -3.42
N ASP A 41 -9.44 3.62 -2.40
CA ASP A 41 -9.72 5.05 -2.57
C ASP A 41 -8.57 5.77 -3.31
N VAL A 42 -7.32 5.37 -3.03
CA VAL A 42 -6.12 5.98 -3.62
C VAL A 42 -5.90 5.55 -5.07
N ARG A 43 -6.07 4.25 -5.38
CA ARG A 43 -5.83 3.70 -6.73
C ARG A 43 -7.07 3.69 -7.61
N GLY A 44 -8.26 3.69 -7.01
CA GLY A 44 -9.50 3.42 -7.74
C GLY A 44 -9.46 2.05 -8.44
N ASN A 45 -9.74 2.04 -9.74
CA ASN A 45 -9.76 0.84 -10.58
C ASN A 45 -8.42 0.55 -11.30
N GLN A 46 -7.33 1.22 -10.90
CA GLN A 46 -6.04 1.10 -11.58
C GLN A 46 -5.17 -0.02 -10.99
N THR A 47 -4.47 -0.74 -11.87
CA THR A 47 -3.46 -1.74 -11.53
C THR A 47 -2.05 -1.20 -11.77
N VAL A 48 -1.06 -1.79 -11.10
CA VAL A 48 0.36 -1.47 -11.32
C VAL A 48 0.86 -2.28 -12.52
N ASP A 49 0.58 -1.78 -13.73
CA ASP A 49 0.89 -2.42 -15.03
C ASP A 49 2.13 -1.83 -15.74
N ASP A 50 2.75 -0.82 -15.14
CA ASP A 50 3.93 -0.10 -15.63
C ASP A 50 4.74 0.35 -14.40
N PRO A 51 6.09 0.32 -14.42
CA PRO A 51 6.93 0.88 -13.36
C PRO A 51 6.55 2.29 -12.88
N ASN A 52 5.88 3.08 -13.71
CA ASN A 52 5.47 4.46 -13.39
C ASN A 52 4.00 4.60 -12.96
N ALA A 53 3.26 3.51 -12.77
CA ALA A 53 1.83 3.53 -12.47
C ALA A 53 1.47 4.33 -11.21
N GLU A 54 2.37 4.40 -10.22
CA GLU A 54 2.16 5.18 -8.99
C GLU A 54 1.93 6.68 -9.25
N SER A 55 2.48 7.22 -10.34
CA SER A 55 2.27 8.63 -10.72
C SER A 55 0.81 8.95 -11.04
N ARG A 56 0.00 7.93 -11.37
CA ARG A 56 -1.42 8.07 -11.70
C ARG A 56 -2.30 8.24 -10.44
N TYR A 57 -1.79 7.87 -9.26
CA TYR A 57 -2.54 7.90 -7.99
C TYR A 57 -2.62 9.29 -7.35
N GLY A 58 -1.88 10.27 -7.87
CA GLY A 58 -1.87 11.63 -7.32
C GLY A 58 -1.34 11.70 -5.89
N ALA A 59 -0.58 10.70 -5.43
CA ALA A 59 -0.11 10.52 -4.05
C ALA A 59 0.73 11.69 -3.50
N LEU A 60 1.16 12.63 -4.36
CA LEU A 60 1.96 13.80 -4.01
C LEU A 60 1.34 15.14 -4.46
N LYS A 61 0.03 15.21 -4.73
CA LYS A 61 -0.63 16.51 -4.95
C LYS A 61 -0.57 17.32 -3.65
N LYS A 62 0.18 18.44 -3.70
CA LYS A 62 0.24 19.47 -2.65
C LYS A 62 -1.07 20.24 -2.54
#